data_AF-A0A960VQ04-F1
#
_entry.id   AF-A0A960VQ04-F1
#
_cell.length_a   1.000
_cell.length_b   1.000
_cell.length_c   1.000
_cell.angle_alpha   90.00
_cell.angle_beta   90.00
_cell.angle_gamma   90.00
#
_symmetry.space_group_name_H-M   'P 1'
#
loop_
_entity.id
_entity.type
_entity.pdbx_description
1 polymer ?
#
loop_
_entity_poly.entity_id
_entity_poly.type
_entity_poly.pdbx_seq_one_letter_code
_entity_poly.pdbx_strand_id
1 'polypeptide(L)'
;MQRVLDQERLVVFSEVDVVPEIVDGIVSVSQANGMASIESNTVMVGWPEDADRMVEFFQVMRRLAHLNKSFILGRIRPRYLLRREGIPRTVHIWWGGLQRNGDLMLLLAYLMTRNHEWRDAHVQIMSIAMDATMKAHTEWDLAQLIPKTRIEAESYVFLKPQGQTVMDLIHEKSRNAEVVF
;
A
#
# COMPACT_ATOMS: atom_id res chain seq x y z
N MET A 1 24.44 -2.96 -7.78
CA MET A 1 23.38 -2.94 -6.73
C MET A 1 23.90 -2.29 -5.45
N GLN A 2 24.89 -2.88 -4.76
CA GLN A 2 25.41 -2.36 -3.48
C GLN A 2 25.73 -0.85 -3.47
N ARG A 3 26.43 -0.35 -4.50
CA ARG A 3 26.76 1.08 -4.62
C ARG A 3 25.55 2.01 -4.52
N VAL A 4 24.41 1.64 -5.11
CA VAL A 4 23.18 2.45 -5.07
C VAL A 4 22.58 2.41 -3.66
N LEU A 5 22.56 1.24 -3.03
CA LEU A 5 22.05 1.06 -1.67
C LEU A 5 22.86 1.87 -0.65
N ASP A 6 24.18 1.89 -0.80
CA ASP A 6 25.09 2.68 0.04
C ASP A 6 24.90 4.19 -0.14
N GLN A 7 24.69 4.64 -1.38
CA GLN A 7 24.41 6.05 -1.71
C GLN A 7 23.10 6.53 -1.08
N GLU A 8 22.05 5.71 -1.15
CA GLU A 8 20.74 5.97 -0.54
C GLU A 8 20.72 5.71 0.97
N ARG A 9 21.85 5.25 1.57
CA ARG A 9 22.01 4.93 2.99
C ARG A 9 20.96 3.95 3.51
N LEU A 10 20.59 2.97 2.67
CA LEU A 10 19.60 1.95 3.02
C LEU A 10 20.27 0.82 3.79
N VAL A 11 19.72 0.51 4.97
CA VAL A 11 20.14 -0.65 5.77
C VAL A 11 19.41 -1.89 5.23
N VAL A 12 19.94 -2.48 4.17
CA VAL A 12 19.35 -3.64 3.48
C VAL A 12 20.42 -4.68 3.14
N PHE A 13 20.00 -5.93 3.02
CA PHE A 13 20.82 -7.01 2.46
C PHE A 13 20.49 -7.16 0.97
N SER A 14 21.53 -7.35 0.17
CA SER A 14 21.43 -7.41 -1.28
C SER A 14 21.72 -8.84 -1.74
N GLU A 15 20.82 -9.44 -2.51
CA GLU A 15 20.94 -10.80 -3.03
C GLU A 15 20.65 -10.80 -4.54
N VAL A 16 21.34 -11.67 -5.29
CA VAL A 16 21.18 -11.81 -6.74
C VAL A 16 21.08 -13.28 -7.10
N ASP A 17 19.93 -13.68 -7.64
CA ASP A 17 19.64 -15.04 -8.04
C ASP A 17 19.56 -15.16 -9.57
N VAL A 18 20.16 -16.23 -10.10
CA VAL A 18 20.02 -16.59 -11.51
C VAL A 18 18.92 -17.64 -11.59
N VAL A 19 17.79 -17.25 -12.19
CA VAL A 19 16.59 -18.09 -12.27
C VAL A 19 16.18 -18.30 -13.73
N PRO A 20 15.56 -19.45 -14.06
CA PRO A 20 15.02 -19.66 -15.40
C PRO A 20 13.80 -18.78 -15.66
N GLU A 21 12.96 -18.56 -14.64
CA GLU A 21 11.69 -17.83 -14.75
C GLU A 21 11.50 -16.87 -13.55
N ILE A 22 10.99 -15.67 -13.82
CA ILE A 22 10.83 -14.62 -12.80
C ILE A 22 9.87 -15.03 -11.68
N VAL A 23 8.74 -15.66 -12.03
CA VAL A 23 7.72 -16.09 -11.05
C VAL A 23 8.32 -17.09 -10.06
N ASP A 24 9.04 -18.08 -10.56
CA ASP A 24 9.67 -19.11 -9.73
C ASP A 24 10.83 -18.52 -8.90
N GLY A 25 11.59 -17.58 -9.48
CA GLY A 25 12.65 -16.87 -8.78
C GLY A 25 12.13 -16.05 -7.60
N ILE A 26 11.10 -15.23 -7.79
CA ILE A 26 10.51 -14.42 -6.71
C ILE A 26 10.03 -15.33 -5.57
N VAL A 27 9.36 -16.45 -5.89
CA VAL A 27 8.86 -17.38 -4.86
C VAL A 27 10.00 -18.07 -4.14
N SER A 28 11.04 -18.50 -4.87
CA SER A 28 12.20 -19.19 -4.31
C SER A 28 13.00 -18.30 -3.36
N VAL A 29 13.25 -17.04 -3.75
CA VAL A 29 13.90 -16.06 -2.86
C VAL A 29 13.02 -15.75 -1.67
N SER A 30 11.70 -15.62 -1.85
CA SER A 30 10.78 -15.30 -0.75
C SER A 30 10.67 -16.39 0.32
N GLN A 31 10.87 -17.66 -0.04
CA GLN A 31 10.84 -18.79 0.91
C GLN A 31 12.21 -19.10 1.52
N ALA A 32 13.29 -18.76 0.82
CA ALA A 32 14.66 -19.08 1.23
C ALA A 32 15.41 -17.89 1.83
N ASN A 33 14.83 -16.67 1.77
CA ASN A 33 15.46 -15.50 2.36
C ASN A 33 15.47 -15.54 3.89
N GLY A 34 16.53 -14.95 4.43
CA GLY A 34 16.69 -14.76 5.86
C GLY A 34 17.87 -15.49 6.47
N MET A 35 18.30 -15.00 7.63
CA MET A 35 19.34 -15.63 8.45
C MET A 35 18.97 -15.46 9.92
N ALA A 36 19.24 -16.49 10.73
CA ALA A 36 19.07 -16.44 12.19
C ALA A 36 17.66 -15.99 12.65
N SER A 37 16.60 -16.58 12.07
CA SER A 37 15.18 -16.30 12.38
C SER A 37 14.65 -14.94 11.91
N ILE A 38 15.43 -14.16 11.15
CA ILE A 38 14.94 -12.98 10.44
C ILE A 38 14.56 -13.42 9.03
N GLU A 39 13.26 -13.51 8.76
CA GLU A 39 12.71 -13.79 7.42
C GLU A 39 11.83 -12.61 6.95
N SER A 40 11.70 -12.44 5.64
CA SER A 40 10.75 -11.46 5.10
C SER A 40 9.31 -11.87 5.44
N ASN A 41 8.44 -10.92 5.80
CA ASN A 41 7.00 -11.16 5.94
C ASN A 41 6.16 -10.55 4.80
N THR A 42 6.81 -9.73 3.97
CA THR A 42 6.17 -8.91 2.94
C THR A 42 7.07 -8.87 1.71
N VAL A 43 6.47 -9.09 0.54
CA VAL A 43 7.12 -8.95 -0.76
C VAL A 43 6.49 -7.76 -1.46
N MET A 44 7.31 -6.81 -1.88
CA MET A 44 6.87 -5.67 -2.69
C MET A 44 7.47 -5.77 -4.08
N VAL A 45 6.62 -5.64 -5.11
CA VAL A 45 7.05 -5.58 -6.51
C VAL A 45 6.49 -4.33 -7.18
N GLY A 46 7.18 -3.84 -8.20
CA GLY A 46 6.70 -2.71 -9.00
C GLY A 46 5.49 -3.11 -9.84
N TRP A 47 4.60 -2.18 -10.16
CA TRP A 47 3.47 -2.42 -11.06
C TRP A 47 3.95 -2.76 -12.49
N PRO A 48 3.48 -3.86 -13.12
CA PRO A 48 3.90 -4.24 -14.47
C PRO A 48 3.24 -3.34 -15.52
N GLU A 49 4.00 -2.95 -16.55
CA GLU A 49 3.49 -2.08 -17.62
C GLU A 49 2.69 -2.84 -18.68
N ASP A 50 3.04 -4.11 -18.92
CA ASP A 50 2.37 -4.98 -19.89
C ASP A 50 1.43 -6.00 -19.21
N ALA A 51 0.43 -6.46 -19.97
CA ALA A 51 -0.63 -7.34 -19.47
C ALA A 51 -0.15 -8.76 -19.19
N ASP A 52 0.84 -9.25 -19.94
CA ASP A 52 1.36 -10.61 -19.78
C ASP A 52 2.09 -10.76 -18.44
N ARG A 53 2.94 -9.79 -18.07
CA ARG A 53 3.57 -9.73 -16.73
C ARG A 53 2.55 -9.58 -15.60
N MET A 54 1.39 -9.00 -15.86
CA MET A 54 0.33 -8.91 -14.85
C MET A 54 -0.21 -10.30 -14.48
N VAL A 55 -0.34 -11.19 -15.47
CA VAL A 55 -0.72 -12.59 -15.23
C VAL A 55 0.31 -13.30 -14.37
N GLU A 56 1.60 -13.11 -14.66
CA GLU A 56 2.71 -13.64 -13.87
C GLU A 56 2.64 -13.17 -12.40
N PHE A 57 2.36 -11.88 -12.16
CA PHE A 57 2.29 -11.36 -10.79
C PHE A 57 1.07 -11.87 -10.02
N PHE A 58 -0.05 -12.17 -10.68
CA PHE A 58 -1.15 -12.88 -10.03
C PHE A 58 -0.76 -14.30 -9.61
N GLN A 59 0.11 -14.97 -10.36
CA GLN A 59 0.65 -16.27 -9.95
C GLN A 59 1.56 -16.13 -8.74
N VAL A 60 2.46 -15.13 -8.74
CA VAL A 60 3.32 -14.79 -7.59
C VAL A 60 2.46 -14.53 -6.34
N MET A 61 1.48 -13.64 -6.44
CA MET A 61 0.58 -13.29 -5.34
C MET A 61 -0.08 -14.53 -4.71
N ARG A 62 -0.62 -15.44 -5.54
CA ARG A 62 -1.27 -16.67 -5.05
C ARG A 62 -0.28 -17.56 -4.29
N ARG A 63 0.93 -17.74 -4.83
CA ARG A 63 1.97 -18.58 -4.21
C ARG A 63 2.47 -17.97 -2.90
N LEU A 64 2.69 -16.65 -2.86
CA LEU A 64 3.08 -15.94 -1.64
C LEU A 64 2.00 -15.99 -0.55
N ALA A 65 0.72 -15.94 -0.93
CA ALA A 65 -0.37 -16.13 0.01
C ALA A 65 -0.34 -17.53 0.67
N HIS A 66 0.07 -18.57 -0.07
CA HIS A 66 0.24 -19.92 0.50
C HIS A 66 1.45 -20.02 1.43
N LEU A 67 2.44 -19.14 1.25
CA LEU A 67 3.60 -18.98 2.13
C LEU A 67 3.34 -18.03 3.31
N ASN A 68 2.09 -17.57 3.50
CA ASN A 68 1.71 -16.58 4.51
C ASN A 68 2.52 -15.27 4.44
N LYS A 69 2.97 -14.87 3.25
CA LYS A 69 3.64 -13.59 3.02
C LYS A 69 2.62 -12.56 2.53
N SER A 70 2.74 -11.33 3.02
CA SER A 70 2.02 -10.18 2.48
C SER A 70 2.59 -9.80 1.11
N PHE A 71 1.76 -9.33 0.20
CA PHE A 71 2.16 -8.94 -1.15
C PHE A 71 1.70 -7.51 -1.45
N ILE A 72 2.63 -6.66 -1.86
CA ILE A 72 2.39 -5.26 -2.21
C ILE A 72 2.75 -5.04 -3.67
N LEU A 73 1.79 -4.51 -4.44
CA LEU A 73 2.02 -4.08 -5.81
C LEU A 73 2.14 -2.56 -5.86
N GLY A 74 3.37 -2.06 -5.99
CA GLY A 74 3.68 -0.63 -5.92
C GLY A 74 3.73 0.04 -7.28
N ARG A 75 2.82 0.98 -7.55
CA ARG A 75 2.92 1.86 -8.72
C ARG A 75 3.58 3.20 -8.35
N ILE A 76 4.91 3.24 -8.43
CA ILE A 76 5.66 4.44 -8.06
C ILE A 76 5.64 5.45 -9.22
N ARG A 77 5.31 6.70 -8.92
CA ARG A 77 5.42 7.81 -9.88
C ARG A 77 6.49 8.78 -9.38
N PRO A 78 7.54 9.09 -10.18
CA PRO A 78 8.62 9.99 -9.75
C PRO A 78 8.14 11.35 -9.22
N ARG A 79 7.06 11.88 -9.79
CA ARG A 79 6.46 13.17 -9.40
C ARG A 79 6.02 13.26 -7.93
N TYR A 80 5.77 12.13 -7.27
CA TYR A 80 5.31 12.08 -5.87
C TYR A 80 6.41 11.65 -4.89
N LEU A 81 7.60 11.30 -5.37
CA LEU A 81 8.75 10.97 -4.52
C LEU A 81 9.25 12.21 -3.78
N LEU A 82 9.33 13.34 -4.48
CA LEU A 82 9.75 14.62 -3.93
C LEU A 82 8.55 15.38 -3.36
N ARG A 83 8.80 16.14 -2.28
CA ARG A 83 7.77 17.01 -1.70
C ARG A 83 7.43 18.09 -2.72
N ARG A 84 6.13 18.23 -3.02
CA ARG A 84 5.63 19.30 -3.89
C ARG A 84 5.48 20.57 -3.04
N GLU A 85 6.03 21.67 -3.53
CA GLU A 85 5.93 22.95 -2.82
C GLU A 85 4.47 23.40 -2.68
N GLY A 86 4.12 23.91 -1.49
CA GLY A 86 2.77 24.42 -1.20
C GLY A 86 1.66 23.37 -1.11
N ILE A 87 1.96 22.08 -1.30
CA ILE A 87 0.98 21.00 -1.19
C ILE A 87 1.28 20.16 0.05
N PRO A 88 0.36 20.08 1.03
CA PRO A 88 0.48 19.17 2.15
C PRO A 88 0.60 17.72 1.65
N ARG A 89 1.53 16.94 2.22
CA ARG A 89 1.62 15.52 1.90
C ARG A 89 0.41 14.81 2.48
N THR A 90 -0.27 14.03 1.67
CA THR A 90 -1.46 13.29 2.05
C THR A 90 -1.33 11.82 1.67
N VAL A 91 -1.66 10.96 2.64
CA VAL A 91 -1.70 9.51 2.49
C VAL A 91 -3.16 9.10 2.55
N HIS A 92 -3.68 8.63 1.43
CA HIS A 92 -5.06 8.22 1.26
C HIS A 92 -5.15 6.71 1.47
N ILE A 93 -6.08 6.26 2.32
CA ILE A 93 -6.37 4.83 2.54
C ILE A 93 -7.81 4.57 2.12
N TRP A 94 -8.03 3.80 1.06
CA TRP A 94 -9.37 3.40 0.64
C TRP A 94 -9.85 2.17 1.39
N TRP A 95 -10.65 2.43 2.42
CA TRP A 95 -11.23 1.44 3.31
C TRP A 95 -12.51 0.85 2.74
N GLY A 96 -12.42 -0.37 2.21
CA GLY A 96 -13.56 -1.18 1.79
C GLY A 96 -14.25 -1.96 2.92
N GLY A 97 -13.87 -1.73 4.18
CA GLY A 97 -14.30 -2.48 5.36
C GLY A 97 -13.16 -3.29 6.00
N LEU A 98 -13.45 -3.98 7.11
CA LEU A 98 -12.52 -4.87 7.86
C LEU A 98 -12.18 -6.18 7.10
N GLN A 99 -12.09 -6.16 5.77
CA GLN A 99 -11.68 -7.35 5.01
C GLN A 99 -10.18 -7.35 4.73
N ARG A 100 -9.50 -8.24 5.45
CA ARG A 100 -8.16 -8.86 5.27
C ARG A 100 -6.90 -7.99 5.11
N ASN A 101 -6.94 -6.76 4.59
CA ASN A 101 -5.73 -5.95 4.39
C ASN A 101 -5.76 -4.53 4.99
N GLY A 102 -6.89 -4.08 5.55
CA GLY A 102 -7.02 -2.76 6.17
C GLY A 102 -5.98 -2.47 7.25
N ASP A 103 -5.73 -3.43 8.14
CA ASP A 103 -4.74 -3.31 9.21
C ASP A 103 -3.32 -3.10 8.66
N LEU A 104 -2.97 -3.80 7.57
CA LEU A 104 -1.69 -3.63 6.91
C LEU A 104 -1.58 -2.22 6.28
N MET A 105 -2.63 -1.73 5.62
CA MET A 105 -2.62 -0.38 5.04
C MET A 105 -2.47 0.70 6.11
N LEU A 106 -3.16 0.57 7.25
CA LEU A 106 -3.01 1.46 8.39
C LEU A 106 -1.60 1.40 8.98
N LEU A 107 -1.04 0.20 9.15
CA LEU A 107 0.33 0.02 9.62
C LEU A 107 1.34 0.67 8.66
N LEU A 108 1.19 0.49 7.35
CA LEU A 108 2.07 1.10 6.34
C LEU A 108 1.98 2.63 6.37
N ALA A 109 0.76 3.18 6.45
CA ALA A 109 0.57 4.62 6.58
C ALA A 109 1.24 5.16 7.86
N TYR A 110 1.07 4.47 9.00
CA TYR A 110 1.74 4.83 10.25
C TYR A 110 3.26 4.78 10.13
N LEU A 111 3.83 3.68 9.64
CA LEU A 111 5.28 3.54 9.48
C LEU A 111 5.86 4.61 8.55
N MET A 112 5.10 4.99 7.52
CA MET A 112 5.48 6.09 6.64
C MET A 112 5.58 7.41 7.39
N THR A 113 4.60 7.77 8.25
CA THR A 113 4.69 9.00 9.06
C THR A 113 5.80 8.97 10.12
N ARG A 114 6.43 7.81 10.37
CA ARG A 114 7.66 7.73 11.19
C ARG A 114 8.93 8.10 10.43
N ASN A 115 8.89 8.12 9.09
CA ASN A 115 9.99 8.58 8.27
C ASN A 115 10.09 10.12 8.33
N HIS A 116 11.30 10.66 8.50
CA HIS A 116 11.52 12.09 8.65
C HIS A 116 11.03 12.94 7.47
N GLU A 117 10.99 12.38 6.25
CA GLU A 117 10.49 13.07 5.05
C GLU A 117 8.96 13.12 5.02
N TRP A 118 8.30 12.20 5.74
CA TRP A 118 6.85 11.98 5.71
C TRP A 118 6.17 12.29 7.06
N ARG A 119 6.93 12.77 8.05
CA ARG A 119 6.44 13.08 9.40
C ARG A 119 5.27 14.06 9.47
N ASP A 120 5.15 14.94 8.49
CA ASP A 120 4.09 15.94 8.40
C ASP A 120 3.00 15.51 7.40
N ALA A 121 2.98 14.25 6.97
CA ALA A 121 1.96 13.74 6.07
C ALA A 121 0.65 13.50 6.83
N HIS A 122 -0.46 13.99 6.27
CA HIS A 122 -1.79 13.78 6.81
C HIS A 122 -2.34 12.45 6.30
N VAL A 123 -2.85 11.61 7.22
CA VAL A 123 -3.48 10.34 6.86
C VAL A 123 -4.99 10.54 6.76
N GLN A 124 -5.58 10.12 5.64
CA GLN A 124 -7.01 10.21 5.38
C GLN A 124 -7.58 8.84 5.02
N ILE A 125 -8.48 8.34 5.84
CA ILE A 125 -9.18 7.07 5.65
C ILE A 125 -10.51 7.36 4.93
N MET A 126 -10.65 6.87 3.70
CA MET A 126 -11.82 7.11 2.87
C MET A 126 -12.60 5.83 2.64
N SER A 127 -13.92 5.93 2.62
CA SER A 127 -14.80 4.81 2.27
C SER A 127 -15.92 5.27 1.35
N ILE A 128 -16.51 4.31 0.64
CA ILE A 128 -17.61 4.55 -0.32
C ILE A 128 -18.81 3.72 0.15
N ALA A 129 -19.91 4.41 0.40
CA ALA A 129 -21.18 3.83 0.77
C ALA A 129 -22.16 3.85 -0.41
N MET A 130 -22.97 2.79 -0.53
CA MET A 130 -23.99 2.66 -1.58
C MET A 130 -25.29 3.39 -1.23
N ASP A 131 -25.55 3.60 0.06
CA ASP A 131 -26.73 4.26 0.58
C ASP A 131 -26.43 4.98 1.91
N ALA A 132 -27.41 5.77 2.38
CA ALA A 132 -27.28 6.57 3.59
C ALA A 132 -27.12 5.73 4.87
N THR A 133 -27.70 4.53 4.90
CA THR A 133 -27.63 3.63 6.05
C THR A 133 -26.22 3.06 6.18
N MET A 134 -25.64 2.56 5.08
CA MET A 134 -24.26 2.11 5.00
C MET A 134 -23.31 3.26 5.36
N LYS A 135 -23.56 4.46 4.85
CA LYS A 135 -22.74 5.64 5.16
C LYS A 135 -22.67 5.91 6.66
N ALA A 136 -23.83 5.99 7.32
CA ALA A 136 -23.91 6.26 8.76
C ALA A 136 -23.24 5.15 9.58
N HIS A 137 -23.40 3.89 9.16
CA HIS A 137 -22.75 2.75 9.83
C HIS A 137 -21.22 2.81 9.71
N THR A 138 -20.70 3.03 8.50
CA THR A 138 -19.25 3.12 8.27
C THR A 138 -18.63 4.32 8.97
N GLU A 139 -19.31 5.47 9.03
CA GLU A 139 -18.84 6.62 9.82
C GLU A 139 -18.74 6.29 11.30
N TRP A 140 -19.73 5.59 11.85
CA TRP A 140 -19.70 5.14 13.23
C TRP A 140 -18.54 4.16 13.48
N ASP A 141 -18.34 3.17 12.61
CA ASP A 141 -17.24 2.20 12.73
C ASP A 141 -15.87 2.88 12.71
N LEU A 142 -15.63 3.79 11.76
CA LEU A 142 -14.36 4.52 11.64
C LEU A 142 -14.10 5.42 12.85
N ALA A 143 -15.14 6.08 13.37
CA ALA A 143 -15.05 6.89 14.59
C ALA A 143 -14.66 6.06 15.83
N GLN A 144 -15.03 4.78 15.88
CA GLN A 144 -14.60 3.87 16.94
C GLN A 144 -13.20 3.27 16.70
N LEU A 145 -12.81 3.09 15.44
CA LEU A 145 -11.56 2.44 15.06
C LEU A 145 -10.36 3.39 15.20
N ILE A 146 -10.45 4.60 14.66
CA ILE A 146 -9.33 5.55 14.60
C ILE A 146 -8.69 5.79 15.98
N PRO A 147 -9.44 6.10 17.06
CA PRO A 147 -8.85 6.35 18.37
C PRO A 147 -8.05 5.17 18.93
N LYS A 148 -8.36 3.93 18.51
CA LYS A 148 -7.67 2.71 18.96
C LYS A 148 -6.34 2.50 18.25
N THR A 149 -6.17 3.05 17.04
CA THR A 149 -4.98 2.85 16.21
C THR A 149 -3.77 3.69 16.63
N ARG A 150 -3.98 4.75 17.44
CA ARG A 150 -2.97 5.79 17.74
C ARG A 150 -2.38 6.48 16.49
N ILE A 151 -3.04 6.34 15.35
CA ILE A 151 -2.72 7.04 14.11
C ILE A 151 -3.56 8.31 14.09
N GLU A 152 -2.92 9.46 13.92
CA GLU A 152 -3.63 10.71 13.66
C GLU A 152 -4.14 10.67 12.22
N ALA A 153 -5.44 10.38 12.08
CA ALA A 153 -6.08 10.20 10.79
C ALA A 153 -7.47 10.84 10.78
N GLU A 154 -7.82 11.43 9.65
CA GLU A 154 -9.17 11.91 9.35
C GLU A 154 -9.94 10.81 8.63
N SER A 155 -11.28 10.77 8.77
CA SER A 155 -12.13 9.84 8.00
C SER A 155 -13.19 10.55 7.18
N TYR A 156 -13.44 10.01 5.99
CA TYR A 156 -14.46 10.50 5.08
C TYR A 156 -15.23 9.32 4.47
N VAL A 157 -16.56 9.36 4.55
CA VAL A 157 -17.42 8.36 3.91
C VAL A 157 -18.28 9.04 2.86
N PHE A 158 -18.06 8.68 1.60
CA PHE A 158 -18.74 9.26 0.44
C PHE A 158 -19.91 8.37 0.01
N LEU A 159 -21.06 8.98 -0.28
CA LEU A 159 -22.12 8.29 -1.00
C LEU A 159 -21.73 8.19 -2.47
N LYS A 160 -21.83 6.99 -3.04
CA LYS A 160 -21.54 6.75 -4.45
C LYS A 160 -22.59 7.44 -5.33
N PRO A 161 -22.22 8.41 -6.18
CA PRO A 161 -23.18 9.04 -7.08
C PRO A 161 -23.76 8.08 -8.11
N GLN A 162 -24.97 8.35 -8.58
CA GLN A 162 -25.59 7.62 -9.69
C GLN A 162 -24.79 7.92 -10.98
N GLY A 163 -24.48 6.88 -11.75
CA GLY A 163 -23.75 7.01 -13.02
C GLY A 163 -22.22 7.11 -12.92
N GLN A 164 -21.65 7.27 -11.72
CA GLN A 164 -20.19 7.25 -11.50
C GLN A 164 -19.72 5.85 -11.04
N THR A 165 -18.55 5.37 -11.45
CA THR A 165 -18.01 4.11 -10.91
C THR A 165 -17.24 4.34 -9.60
N VAL A 166 -16.96 3.27 -8.85
CA VAL A 166 -16.09 3.35 -7.66
C VAL A 166 -14.68 3.84 -8.04
N MET A 167 -14.15 3.36 -9.17
CA MET A 167 -12.82 3.77 -9.64
C MET A 167 -12.76 5.26 -9.97
N ASP A 168 -13.78 5.80 -10.63
CA ASP A 168 -13.85 7.24 -10.95
C ASP A 168 -13.83 8.09 -9.68
N LEU A 169 -14.60 7.70 -8.67
CA LEU A 169 -14.66 8.40 -7.39
C LEU A 169 -13.31 8.33 -6.65
N ILE A 170 -12.65 7.16 -6.66
CA ILE A 170 -11.31 6.99 -6.10
C ILE A 170 -10.31 7.92 -6.79
N HIS A 171 -10.30 7.94 -8.12
CA HIS A 171 -9.40 8.80 -8.89
C HIS A 171 -9.68 10.28 -8.67
N GLU A 172 -10.95 10.67 -8.56
CA GLU A 172 -11.35 12.05 -8.28
C GLU A 172 -10.86 12.50 -6.90
N LYS A 173 -11.19 11.74 -5.85
CA LYS A 173 -10.87 12.11 -4.47
C LYS A 173 -9.39 11.97 -4.13
N SER A 174 -8.66 11.05 -4.77
CA SER A 174 -7.22 10.86 -4.57
C SER A 174 -6.32 11.58 -5.58
N ARG A 175 -6.85 12.47 -6.43
CA ARG A 175 -6.07 13.14 -7.48
C ARG A 175 -4.81 13.85 -6.97
N ASN A 176 -4.91 14.43 -5.79
CA ASN A 176 -3.83 15.21 -5.18
C ASN A 176 -3.06 14.44 -4.10
N ALA A 177 -3.43 13.19 -3.82
CA ALA A 177 -2.73 12.38 -2.85
C ALA A 177 -1.31 12.05 -3.32
N GLU A 178 -0.36 12.08 -2.39
CA GLU A 178 1.01 11.65 -2.64
C GLU A 178 1.12 10.12 -2.62
N VAL A 179 0.35 9.46 -1.74
CA VAL A 179 0.24 8.00 -1.67
C VAL A 179 -1.22 7.60 -1.55
N VAL A 180 -1.58 6.52 -2.26
CA VAL A 180 -2.89 5.89 -2.18
C VAL A 180 -2.68 4.41 -1.87
N PHE A 181 -3.26 3.96 -0.77
CA PHE A 181 -3.45 2.56 -0.43
C PHE A 181 -4.89 2.14 -0.77
#